data_AF-A0A7L6WN16-F1
#
_entry.id   AF-A0A7L6WN16-F1
#
_cell.length_a   1.000
_cell.length_b   1.000
_cell.length_c   1.000
_cell.angle_alpha   90.00
_cell.angle_beta   90.00
_cell.angle_gamma   90.00
#
_symmetry.space_group_name_H-M   'P 1'
#
loop_
_entity.id
_entity.type
_entity.pdbx_description
1 polymer ?
#
loop_
_entity_poly.entity_id
_entity_poly.type
_entity_poly.pdbx_seq_one_letter_code
_entity_poly.pdbx_strand_id
1 'polypeptide(L)'
;MKPLTFENQRSIFLSLIITGLAFILTIFVFVTGTYRSHAQIISNPTKTGETGTFSKSGAVATFQGQYVDENQDVLIARISIEQNNRTPLPYKASDYLVTWSGKDNLEGIFGRYSTDGDLYVVIPHPERNKVYDIQITNLNYMGDDDEEADSQKLVSQNTGDIQLDESVSESLSTMAEIGQEGSQTVNKEAKTDSIAFHMILNPSSPNEKEYKIKTIKTKSHSLITVKNNKAEFDFKSYWNAIYRQPQISKYSELLQKSVNLEATYQDKYDEAKATYDKNDKDESAQQRMGNYSSKIETEQTNQNSYSAKLKNYQNLDYDDSAFSDYSTKIYSNKK
;
A
#
# COMPACT_ATOMS: atom_id res chain seq x y z
N MET A 1 -17.20 44.16 50.45
CA MET A 1 -17.26 42.74 50.04
C MET A 1 -18.56 42.15 50.56
N LYS A 2 -19.49 41.74 49.70
CA LYS A 2 -20.71 41.05 50.15
C LYS A 2 -20.34 39.62 50.59
N PRO A 3 -20.79 39.15 51.76
CA PRO A 3 -20.54 37.77 52.18
C PRO A 3 -21.29 36.81 51.23
N LEU A 4 -20.62 35.74 50.81
CA LEU A 4 -21.28 34.68 50.05
C LEU A 4 -22.36 34.04 50.95
N THR A 5 -23.59 33.99 50.46
CA THR A 5 -24.67 33.24 51.10
C THR A 5 -24.33 31.74 51.10
N PHE A 6 -24.80 30.99 52.10
CA PHE A 6 -24.56 29.55 52.25
C PHE A 6 -24.94 28.74 50.99
N GLU A 7 -25.97 29.21 50.27
CA GLU A 7 -26.46 28.65 49.02
C GLU A 7 -25.47 28.85 47.86
N ASN A 8 -24.82 30.03 47.78
CA ASN A 8 -23.76 30.29 46.81
C ASN A 8 -22.52 29.45 47.10
N GLN A 9 -22.17 29.22 48.37
CA GLN A 9 -21.05 28.33 48.72
C GLN A 9 -21.32 26.87 48.33
N ARG A 10 -22.52 26.33 48.60
CA ARG A 10 -22.88 24.97 48.15
C ARG A 10 -22.86 24.83 46.63
N SER A 11 -23.37 25.83 45.91
CA SER A 11 -23.36 25.84 44.44
C SER A 11 -21.93 25.85 43.88
N ILE A 12 -21.04 26.67 44.45
CA ILE A 12 -19.62 26.71 44.07
C ILE A 12 -18.92 25.38 44.38
N PHE A 13 -19.16 24.79 45.56
CA PHE A 13 -18.58 23.49 45.93
C PHE A 13 -19.05 22.35 45.01
N LEU A 14 -20.36 22.30 44.68
CA LEU A 14 -20.89 21.31 43.73
C LEU A 14 -20.30 21.51 42.32
N SER A 15 -20.17 22.76 41.87
CA SER A 15 -19.56 23.07 40.57
C SER A 15 -18.10 22.62 40.50
N LEU A 16 -17.31 22.82 41.57
CA LEU A 16 -15.93 22.35 41.65
C LEU A 16 -15.82 20.82 41.62
N ILE A 17 -16.71 20.10 42.32
CA ILE A 17 -16.74 18.63 42.31
C ILE A 17 -17.08 18.10 40.92
N ILE A 18 -18.11 18.67 40.27
CA ILE A 18 -18.52 18.26 38.91
C ILE A 18 -17.41 18.55 37.90
N THR A 19 -16.76 19.71 38.00
CA THR A 19 -15.64 20.08 37.11
C THR A 19 -14.44 19.17 37.33
N GLY A 20 -14.13 18.82 38.58
CA GLY A 20 -13.06 17.86 38.90
C GLY A 20 -13.33 16.45 38.35
N LEU A 21 -14.57 15.97 38.46
CA LEU A 21 -14.97 14.68 37.88
C LEU A 21 -14.93 14.69 36.34
N ALA A 22 -15.38 15.77 35.71
CA ALA A 22 -15.31 15.93 34.26
C ALA A 22 -13.85 15.95 33.77
N PHE A 23 -12.94 16.59 34.51
CA PHE A 23 -11.51 16.63 34.18
C PHE A 23 -10.84 15.25 34.32
N ILE A 24 -11.19 14.48 35.33
CA ILE A 24 -10.70 13.09 35.48
C ILE A 24 -11.22 12.22 34.33
N LEU A 25 -12.48 12.37 33.95
CA LEU A 25 -13.07 11.63 32.85
C LEU A 25 -12.40 11.97 31.50
N THR A 26 -12.10 13.24 31.23
CA THR A 26 -11.40 13.62 30.00
C THR A 26 -9.97 13.09 29.95
N ILE A 27 -9.23 13.11 31.06
CA ILE A 27 -7.90 12.46 31.13
C ILE A 27 -8.03 10.96 30.89
N PHE A 28 -9.00 10.30 31.52
CA PHE A 28 -9.20 8.85 31.34
C PHE A 28 -9.54 8.50 29.88
N VAL A 29 -10.44 9.26 29.25
CA VAL A 29 -10.79 9.08 27.83
C VAL A 29 -9.59 9.39 26.92
N PHE A 30 -8.80 10.40 27.23
CA PHE A 30 -7.60 10.74 26.46
C PHE A 30 -6.52 9.65 26.54
N VAL A 31 -6.23 9.14 27.75
CA VAL A 31 -5.24 8.07 27.96
C VAL A 31 -5.71 6.74 27.35
N THR A 32 -6.99 6.39 27.52
CA THR A 32 -7.53 5.16 26.90
C THR A 32 -7.66 5.28 25.38
N GLY A 33 -7.97 6.46 24.86
CA GLY A 33 -8.01 6.74 23.42
C GLY A 33 -6.63 6.60 22.77
N THR A 34 -5.62 7.25 23.33
CA THR A 34 -4.22 7.17 22.85
C THR A 34 -3.64 5.77 22.96
N TYR A 35 -3.94 5.04 24.04
CA TYR A 35 -3.50 3.64 24.17
C TYR A 35 -4.17 2.72 23.14
N ARG A 36 -5.47 2.90 22.88
CA ARG A 36 -6.19 2.13 21.85
C ARG A 36 -5.68 2.44 20.45
N SER A 37 -5.37 3.69 20.14
CA SER A 37 -4.83 4.05 18.84
C SER A 37 -3.42 3.51 18.62
N HIS A 38 -2.53 3.61 19.61
CA HIS A 38 -1.19 3.00 19.54
C HIS A 38 -1.27 1.46 19.43
N ALA A 39 -2.12 0.81 20.22
CA ALA A 39 -2.34 -0.63 20.12
C ALA A 39 -2.90 -1.03 18.75
N GLN A 40 -3.78 -0.23 18.16
CA GLN A 40 -4.30 -0.47 16.82
C GLN A 40 -3.24 -0.32 15.74
N ILE A 41 -2.29 0.60 15.87
CA ILE A 41 -1.30 0.80 14.81
C ILE A 41 -0.19 -0.26 14.87
N ILE A 42 0.24 -0.68 16.05
CA ILE A 42 1.28 -1.73 16.21
C ILE A 42 0.74 -3.13 15.86
N SER A 43 -0.57 -3.35 15.95
CA SER A 43 -1.19 -4.66 15.74
C SER A 43 -1.96 -4.83 14.42
N ASN A 44 -1.93 -3.82 13.56
CA ASN A 44 -2.42 -3.87 12.18
C ASN A 44 -1.25 -3.59 11.24
N PRO A 45 -1.29 -3.94 9.95
CA PRO A 45 -0.28 -3.54 8.98
C PRO A 45 -0.40 -2.07 8.58
N THR A 46 0.59 -1.58 7.83
CA THR A 46 0.53 -0.26 7.20
C THR A 46 -0.75 -0.13 6.39
N LYS A 47 -1.40 1.04 6.47
CA LYS A 47 -2.67 1.24 5.78
C LYS A 47 -2.45 1.18 4.28
N THR A 48 -3.33 0.48 3.57
CA THR A 48 -3.33 0.54 2.10
C THR A 48 -3.60 1.99 1.65
N GLY A 49 -2.69 2.55 0.85
CA GLY A 49 -2.72 3.94 0.39
C GLY A 49 -1.89 4.90 1.22
N GLU A 50 -1.30 4.45 2.32
CA GLU A 50 -0.35 5.25 3.10
C GLU A 50 0.93 5.52 2.30
N THR A 51 1.43 6.74 2.38
CA THR A 51 2.54 7.23 1.58
C THR A 51 3.75 7.57 2.43
N GLY A 52 4.95 7.23 1.95
CA GLY A 52 6.22 7.73 2.46
C GLY A 52 7.01 8.36 1.31
N THR A 53 7.98 9.22 1.63
CA THR A 53 8.83 9.87 0.63
C THR A 53 10.28 9.51 0.89
N PHE A 54 10.98 9.08 -0.16
CA PHE A 54 12.43 9.02 -0.18
C PHE A 54 12.96 10.46 -0.20
N SER A 55 13.48 10.93 0.94
CA SER A 55 13.71 12.37 1.21
C SER A 55 14.71 13.04 0.25
N LYS A 56 15.74 12.32 -0.23
CA LYS A 56 16.79 12.86 -1.10
C LYS A 56 16.43 12.72 -2.58
N SER A 57 15.87 11.58 -2.98
CA SER A 57 15.42 11.38 -4.37
C SER A 57 14.07 12.07 -4.66
N GLY A 58 13.28 12.36 -3.64
CA GLY A 58 11.93 12.93 -3.77
C GLY A 58 10.91 11.95 -4.35
N ALA A 59 11.24 10.66 -4.47
CA ALA A 59 10.30 9.65 -4.94
C ALA A 59 9.24 9.35 -3.87
N VAL A 60 7.98 9.28 -4.27
CA VAL A 60 6.86 9.00 -3.36
C VAL A 60 6.53 7.51 -3.44
N ALA A 61 6.61 6.84 -2.32
CA ALA A 61 6.24 5.45 -2.16
C ALA A 61 4.83 5.35 -1.57
N THR A 62 3.98 4.51 -2.15
CA THR A 62 2.62 4.25 -1.63
C THR A 62 2.46 2.77 -1.32
N PHE A 63 2.07 2.44 -0.09
CA PHE A 63 1.82 1.06 0.33
C PHE A 63 0.54 0.53 -0.33
N GLN A 64 0.65 -0.39 -1.26
CA GLN A 64 -0.49 -0.97 -2.00
C GLN A 64 -1.20 -2.09 -1.24
N GLY A 65 -0.69 -2.44 -0.06
CA GLY A 65 -1.25 -3.42 0.85
C GLY A 65 -0.39 -4.68 0.98
N GLN A 66 -0.91 -5.60 1.79
CA GLN A 66 -0.31 -6.90 2.05
C GLN A 66 -1.03 -8.04 1.34
N TYR A 67 -0.27 -9.08 1.01
CA TYR A 67 -0.76 -10.27 0.35
C TYR A 67 -0.21 -11.53 1.01
N VAL A 68 -1.01 -12.58 1.02
CA VAL A 68 -0.64 -13.94 1.47
C VAL A 68 -1.11 -14.93 0.42
N ASP A 69 -0.53 -16.12 0.36
CA ASP A 69 -1.18 -17.24 -0.34
C ASP A 69 -2.25 -17.90 0.53
N GLU A 70 -2.92 -18.93 0.01
CA GLU A 70 -4.02 -19.61 0.71
C GLU A 70 -3.53 -20.38 1.94
N ASN A 71 -2.28 -20.86 1.93
CA ASN A 71 -1.66 -21.56 3.03
C ASN A 71 -1.01 -20.65 4.08
N GLN A 72 -0.89 -19.35 3.79
CA GLN A 72 -0.11 -18.38 4.57
C GLN A 72 1.39 -18.72 4.64
N ASP A 73 1.94 -19.36 3.61
CA ASP A 73 3.37 -19.70 3.51
C ASP A 73 4.22 -18.48 3.14
N VAL A 74 3.60 -17.36 2.76
CA VAL A 74 4.27 -16.08 2.49
C VAL A 74 3.49 -14.90 3.03
N LEU A 75 4.22 -13.85 3.41
CA LEU A 75 3.70 -12.51 3.62
C LEU A 75 4.39 -11.55 2.65
N ILE A 76 3.61 -10.86 1.83
CA ILE A 76 4.12 -10.01 0.75
C ILE A 76 3.64 -8.58 0.97
N ALA A 77 4.53 -7.60 0.85
CA ALA A 77 4.19 -6.20 0.70
C ALA A 77 4.43 -5.76 -0.75
N ARG A 78 3.53 -4.90 -1.25
CA ARG A 78 3.68 -4.23 -2.55
C ARG A 78 3.69 -2.73 -2.31
N ILE A 79 4.67 -2.04 -2.87
CA ILE A 79 4.86 -0.60 -2.71
C ILE A 79 5.01 0.01 -4.09
N SER A 80 4.05 0.84 -4.50
CA SER A 80 4.17 1.55 -5.77
C SER A 80 5.05 2.78 -5.61
N ILE A 81 5.84 3.09 -6.63
CA ILE A 81 6.72 4.25 -6.61
C ILE A 81 6.29 5.25 -7.68
N GLU A 82 6.00 6.47 -7.26
CA GLU A 82 5.97 7.63 -8.14
C GLU A 82 7.38 8.24 -8.18
N GLN A 83 8.02 8.10 -9.33
CA GLN A 83 9.40 8.52 -9.54
C GLN A 83 9.52 10.04 -9.68
N ASN A 84 10.60 10.58 -9.12
CA ASN A 84 11.09 11.89 -9.52
C ASN A 84 11.97 11.72 -10.77
N ASN A 85 11.52 12.25 -11.91
CA ASN A 85 12.23 12.11 -13.19
C ASN A 85 13.67 12.68 -13.18
N ARG A 86 14.01 13.56 -12.23
CA ARG A 86 15.35 14.15 -12.12
C ARG A 86 16.31 13.26 -11.32
N THR A 87 15.79 12.48 -10.39
CA THR A 87 16.54 11.68 -9.42
C THR A 87 15.82 10.34 -9.25
N PRO A 88 15.79 9.50 -10.30
CA PRO A 88 15.07 8.24 -10.24
C PRO A 88 15.73 7.29 -9.23
N LEU A 89 14.90 6.56 -8.49
CA LEU A 89 15.39 5.49 -7.64
C LEU A 89 16.03 4.37 -8.48
N PRO A 90 17.08 3.71 -7.97
CA PRO A 90 17.72 2.63 -8.70
C PRO A 90 16.77 1.47 -8.99
N TYR A 91 17.06 0.72 -10.04
CA TYR A 91 16.32 -0.50 -10.37
C TYR A 91 16.84 -1.71 -9.58
N LYS A 92 18.16 -1.80 -9.38
CA LYS A 92 18.77 -3.02 -8.84
C LYS A 92 18.50 -3.18 -7.37
N ALA A 93 18.18 -4.40 -6.95
CA ALA A 93 17.97 -4.69 -5.53
C ALA A 93 19.25 -4.48 -4.70
N SER A 94 20.43 -4.63 -5.32
CA SER A 94 21.73 -4.38 -4.69
C SER A 94 21.97 -2.93 -4.30
N ASP A 95 21.24 -2.00 -4.91
CA ASP A 95 21.37 -0.55 -4.68
C ASP A 95 20.45 -0.08 -3.54
N TYR A 96 19.83 -1.03 -2.84
CA TYR A 96 19.05 -0.78 -1.63
C TYR A 96 19.56 -1.62 -0.46
N LEU A 97 19.45 -1.05 0.74
CA LEU A 97 19.53 -1.78 1.99
C LEU A 97 18.13 -1.99 2.54
N VAL A 98 17.75 -3.26 2.75
CA VAL A 98 16.49 -3.63 3.40
C VAL A 98 16.78 -4.20 4.77
N THR A 99 16.22 -3.56 5.79
CA THR A 99 16.38 -3.96 7.20
C THR A 99 15.05 -4.27 7.86
N TRP A 100 15.09 -5.01 8.96
CA TRP A 100 13.90 -5.26 9.78
C TRP A 100 14.17 -5.21 11.30
N SER A 101 13.10 -5.02 12.09
CA SER A 101 13.16 -4.77 13.56
C SER A 101 13.56 -5.95 14.47
N GLY A 102 13.83 -7.12 13.90
CA GLY A 102 14.18 -8.31 14.66
C GLY A 102 15.67 -8.52 14.88
N LYS A 103 16.02 -9.57 15.62
CA LYS A 103 17.39 -9.84 16.10
C LYS A 103 18.31 -10.48 15.07
N ASP A 104 17.77 -11.35 14.23
CA ASP A 104 18.54 -12.14 13.28
C ASP A 104 18.22 -11.71 11.85
N ASN A 105 19.11 -11.95 10.90
CA ASN A 105 18.78 -11.73 9.49
C ASN A 105 17.62 -12.63 9.06
N LEU A 106 16.73 -12.12 8.20
CA LEU A 106 15.68 -12.93 7.59
C LEU A 106 16.09 -13.38 6.19
N GLU A 107 15.79 -14.63 5.88
CA GLU A 107 15.66 -15.07 4.50
C GLU A 107 14.37 -14.45 3.96
N GLY A 108 14.51 -13.53 3.01
CA GLY A 108 13.38 -12.76 2.48
C GLY A 108 13.75 -12.14 1.15
N ILE A 109 12.76 -12.00 0.27
CA ILE A 109 12.99 -11.50 -1.09
C ILE A 109 12.67 -10.02 -1.10
N PHE A 110 13.59 -9.20 -1.61
CA PHE A 110 13.29 -7.82 -1.97
C PHE A 110 13.70 -7.57 -3.42
N GLY A 111 12.85 -6.88 -4.17
CA GLY A 111 13.20 -6.43 -5.50
C GLY A 111 12.22 -5.41 -6.05
N ARG A 112 12.41 -5.11 -7.33
CA ARG A 112 11.56 -4.19 -8.08
C ARG A 112 11.02 -4.89 -9.32
N TYR A 113 9.71 -4.76 -9.56
CA TYR A 113 9.09 -5.27 -10.76
C TYR A 113 9.46 -4.38 -11.96
N SER A 114 10.23 -4.91 -12.90
CA SER A 114 10.77 -4.15 -14.04
C SER A 114 11.58 -2.92 -13.61
N THR A 115 12.04 -2.12 -14.56
CA THR A 115 12.89 -0.94 -14.33
C THR A 115 12.23 0.16 -13.50
N ASP A 116 10.93 0.33 -13.66
CA ASP A 116 10.16 1.47 -13.14
C ASP A 116 8.95 1.07 -12.29
N GLY A 117 8.65 -0.21 -12.16
CA GLY A 117 7.47 -0.68 -11.43
C GLY A 117 7.66 -0.74 -9.92
N ASP A 118 6.77 -1.52 -9.29
CA ASP A 118 6.60 -1.54 -7.85
C ASP A 118 7.74 -2.27 -7.14
N LEU A 119 8.10 -1.77 -5.95
CA LEU A 119 8.90 -2.53 -5.01
C LEU A 119 8.05 -3.63 -4.36
N TYR A 120 8.68 -4.76 -4.07
CA TYR A 120 8.05 -5.85 -3.34
C TYR A 120 8.99 -6.41 -2.27
N VAL A 121 8.40 -6.82 -1.16
CA VAL A 121 9.07 -7.56 -0.09
C VAL A 121 8.29 -8.84 0.17
N VAL A 122 8.96 -9.99 0.17
CA VAL A 122 8.39 -11.30 0.47
C VAL A 122 9.10 -11.88 1.68
N ILE A 123 8.31 -12.26 2.69
CA ILE A 123 8.77 -12.97 3.88
C ILE A 123 8.21 -14.41 3.77
N PRO A 124 9.03 -15.39 3.41
CA PRO A 124 8.66 -16.80 3.44
C PRO A 124 8.42 -17.28 4.88
N HIS A 125 7.47 -18.20 5.04
CA HIS A 125 7.06 -18.82 6.29
C HIS A 125 6.98 -17.85 7.47
N PRO A 126 6.17 -16.77 7.35
CA PRO A 126 6.06 -15.76 8.38
C PRO A 126 5.49 -16.34 9.67
N GLU A 127 6.02 -15.89 10.82
CA GLU A 127 5.50 -16.24 12.13
C GLU A 127 4.14 -15.55 12.36
N ARG A 128 3.16 -16.31 12.85
CA ARG A 128 1.75 -15.87 12.92
C ARG A 128 1.52 -14.56 13.67
N ASN A 129 2.24 -14.33 14.77
CA ASN A 129 2.01 -13.20 15.68
C ASN A 129 3.20 -12.24 15.71
N LYS A 130 4.03 -12.25 14.68
CA LYS A 130 5.22 -11.41 14.59
C LYS A 130 4.95 -10.19 13.73
N VAL A 131 5.35 -9.04 14.24
CA VAL A 131 5.40 -7.80 13.48
C VAL A 131 6.74 -7.72 12.79
N TYR A 132 6.71 -7.40 11.51
CA TYR A 132 7.88 -7.18 10.67
C TYR A 132 7.88 -5.71 10.27
N ASP A 133 8.59 -4.88 11.03
CA ASP A 133 8.84 -3.51 10.61
C ASP A 133 9.99 -3.55 9.62
N ILE A 134 9.73 -3.13 8.38
CA ILE A 134 10.68 -3.16 7.27
C ILE A 134 11.04 -1.73 6.92
N GLN A 135 12.34 -1.47 6.74
CA GLN A 135 12.85 -0.22 6.17
C GLN A 135 13.60 -0.53 4.88
N ILE A 136 13.35 0.29 3.85
CA ILE A 136 14.04 0.24 2.57
C ILE A 136 14.82 1.55 2.43
N THR A 137 16.13 1.45 2.28
CA THR A 137 17.03 2.60 2.14
C THR A 137 17.71 2.55 0.78
N ASN A 138 17.65 3.65 0.03
CA ASN A 138 18.37 3.81 -1.22
C ASN A 138 19.85 4.10 -0.93
N LEU A 139 20.75 3.23 -1.41
CA LEU A 139 22.18 3.33 -1.15
C LEU A 139 22.85 4.47 -1.93
N ASN A 140 22.25 4.94 -3.03
CA ASN A 140 22.83 5.98 -3.89
C ASN A 140 22.91 7.36 -3.21
N TYR A 141 22.22 7.55 -2.09
CA TYR A 141 22.19 8.80 -1.32
C TYR A 141 22.47 8.54 0.17
N MET A 142 23.42 7.64 0.44
CA MET A 142 23.95 7.42 1.79
C MET A 142 25.21 8.26 2.01
N GLY A 143 25.04 9.41 2.66
CA GLY A 143 26.11 10.36 2.99
C GLY A 143 25.73 11.77 2.55
N ASP A 144 25.74 12.73 3.47
CA ASP A 144 25.75 14.13 3.09
C ASP A 144 27.19 14.58 2.81
N ASP A 145 27.29 15.32 1.70
CA ASP A 145 28.32 16.18 1.15
C ASP A 145 29.52 16.61 2.04
N ASP A 146 30.64 16.86 1.34
CA ASP A 146 31.93 17.40 1.78
C ASP A 146 32.95 16.39 2.35
N GLU A 147 33.41 15.44 1.53
CA GLU A 147 34.86 15.20 1.33
C GLU A 147 35.07 14.19 0.20
N GLU A 148 36.25 14.27 -0.41
CA GLU A 148 36.62 13.60 -1.67
C GLU A 148 36.24 12.11 -1.71
N ALA A 149 35.62 11.76 -2.83
CA ALA A 149 35.14 10.43 -3.14
C ALA A 149 36.25 9.37 -3.05
N ASP A 150 36.21 8.55 -1.99
CA ASP A 150 36.57 7.15 -2.09
C ASP A 150 35.26 6.34 -2.20
N SER A 151 34.72 6.33 -3.42
CA SER A 151 33.49 5.62 -3.80
C SER A 151 33.70 4.10 -3.90
N GLN A 152 34.50 3.53 -2.99
CA GLN A 152 34.70 2.10 -2.86
C GLN A 152 34.67 1.67 -1.39
N LYS A 153 33.73 0.76 -1.10
CA LYS A 153 33.55 -0.07 0.11
C LYS A 153 32.83 0.54 1.31
N LEU A 154 31.51 0.38 1.33
CA LEU A 154 30.75 0.29 2.59
C LEU A 154 29.90 -0.98 2.73
N VAL A 155 29.91 -1.85 1.71
CA VAL A 155 29.47 -3.25 1.83
C VAL A 155 30.66 -4.15 1.50
N SER A 156 31.49 -4.45 2.50
CA SER A 156 32.42 -5.58 2.38
C SER A 156 31.58 -6.86 2.45
N GLN A 157 31.29 -7.49 1.30
CA GLN A 157 30.57 -8.77 1.21
C GLN A 157 31.33 -9.96 1.83
N ASN A 158 32.50 -9.74 2.43
CA ASN A 158 33.24 -10.76 3.14
C ASN A 158 32.92 -10.65 4.63
N THR A 159 32.44 -11.76 5.21
CA THR A 159 31.97 -11.98 6.58
C THR A 159 30.62 -11.37 6.94
N GLY A 160 29.52 -12.13 6.67
CA GLY A 160 28.35 -12.35 7.55
C GLY A 160 27.52 -11.18 8.11
N ASP A 161 28.18 -10.15 8.64
CA ASP A 161 27.67 -9.01 9.38
C ASP A 161 27.96 -7.71 8.63
N ILE A 162 26.91 -6.95 8.31
CA ILE A 162 27.06 -5.59 7.83
C ILE A 162 27.36 -4.71 9.05
N GLN A 163 28.52 -4.08 9.11
CA GLN A 163 28.73 -2.96 10.01
C GLN A 163 27.93 -1.77 9.48
N LEU A 164 26.71 -1.60 10.01
CA LEU A 164 25.85 -0.46 9.71
C LEU A 164 26.48 0.80 10.32
N ASP A 165 26.72 1.80 9.48
CA ASP A 165 27.20 3.12 9.87
C ASP A 165 26.26 3.80 10.89
N GLU A 166 26.78 4.76 11.65
CA GLU A 166 26.02 5.57 12.63
C GLU A 166 24.82 6.26 11.97
N SER A 167 24.94 6.67 10.71
CA SER A 167 23.85 7.28 9.91
C SER A 167 22.64 6.35 9.72
N VAL A 168 22.89 5.05 9.50
CA VAL A 168 21.83 4.03 9.42
C VAL A 168 21.25 3.79 10.81
N SER A 169 22.09 3.74 11.84
CA SER A 169 21.66 3.55 13.24
C SER A 169 20.74 4.68 13.72
N GLU A 170 20.97 5.92 13.29
CA GLU A 170 20.11 7.07 13.59
C GLU A 170 18.81 7.06 12.76
N SER A 171 18.84 6.74 11.46
CA SER A 171 17.60 6.58 10.68
C SER A 171 16.75 5.42 11.19
N LEU A 172 17.36 4.35 11.70
CA LEU A 172 16.67 3.23 12.35
C LEU A 172 15.93 3.66 13.64
N SER A 173 16.31 4.76 14.28
CA SER A 173 15.57 5.32 15.43
C SER A 173 14.23 5.95 15.02
N THR A 174 14.07 6.34 13.74
CA THR A 174 12.79 6.84 13.20
C THR A 174 11.78 5.72 12.90
N MET A 175 12.21 4.46 12.78
CA MET A 175 11.27 3.31 12.74
C MET A 175 10.43 3.21 14.02
N ALA A 176 10.90 3.74 15.15
CA ALA A 176 10.15 3.78 16.40
C ALA A 176 8.97 4.80 16.38
N GLU A 177 8.90 5.67 15.36
CA GLU A 177 7.80 6.63 15.16
C GLU A 177 6.71 6.09 14.20
N ILE A 178 6.95 4.92 13.57
CA ILE A 178 5.94 4.21 12.77
C ILE A 178 4.85 3.72 13.72
N GLY A 179 3.73 4.43 13.71
CA GLY A 179 2.52 4.05 14.41
C GLY A 179 2.02 4.98 15.52
N GLN A 180 2.32 6.27 15.41
CA GLN A 180 1.68 7.30 16.22
C GLN A 180 0.57 8.02 15.42
N GLU A 181 -0.60 8.22 16.06
CA GLU A 181 -1.66 9.06 15.50
C GLU A 181 -1.16 10.50 15.29
N GLY A 182 -1.42 11.06 14.11
CA GLY A 182 -1.00 12.42 13.79
C GLY A 182 0.38 12.53 13.14
N SER A 183 0.89 11.47 12.50
CA SER A 183 2.02 11.55 11.56
C SER A 183 1.64 12.37 10.30
N GLN A 184 1.35 13.65 10.51
CA GLN A 184 1.50 14.66 9.49
C GLN A 184 2.95 15.12 9.56
N THR A 185 3.64 14.97 8.44
CA THR A 185 5.01 15.44 8.19
C THR A 185 6.09 14.81 9.06
N VAL A 186 6.72 13.78 8.50
CA VAL A 186 8.15 13.49 8.69
C VAL A 186 8.92 14.77 8.30
N ASN A 187 9.11 15.67 9.27
CA ASN A 187 9.96 16.86 9.17
C ASN A 187 10.96 16.88 10.33
N LYS A 188 11.47 15.70 10.72
CA LYS A 188 12.90 15.60 10.97
C LYS A 188 13.49 15.18 9.64
N GLU A 189 14.45 15.95 9.13
CA GLU A 189 15.20 15.59 7.94
C GLU A 189 15.66 14.14 8.09
N ALA A 190 15.02 13.21 7.38
CA ALA A 190 15.50 11.85 7.31
C ALA A 190 16.88 11.93 6.69
N LYS A 191 17.93 11.71 7.49
CA LYS A 191 19.33 11.77 7.06
C LYS A 191 19.63 10.78 5.93
N THR A 192 18.77 9.77 5.77
CA THR A 192 18.86 8.77 4.71
C THR A 192 17.65 8.82 3.77
N ASP A 193 17.89 8.50 2.50
CA ASP A 193 16.85 8.33 1.48
C ASP A 193 16.11 7.01 1.69
N SER A 194 15.13 6.99 2.61
CA SER A 194 14.48 5.75 3.06
C SER A 194 12.99 5.87 3.30
N ILE A 195 12.30 4.73 3.20
CA ILE A 195 10.90 4.54 3.61
C ILE A 195 10.80 3.37 4.57
N ALA A 196 9.75 3.32 5.37
CA ALA A 196 9.48 2.19 6.25
C ALA A 196 7.99 1.89 6.35
N PHE A 197 7.68 0.63 6.64
CA PHE A 197 6.33 0.11 6.76
C PHE A 197 6.34 -1.13 7.64
N HIS A 198 5.17 -1.54 8.09
CA HIS A 198 4.99 -2.63 9.03
C HIS A 198 4.05 -3.69 8.46
N MET A 199 4.45 -4.93 8.68
CA MET A 199 3.78 -6.11 8.14
C MET A 199 3.45 -7.08 9.26
N ILE A 200 2.23 -7.64 9.25
CA ILE A 200 1.80 -8.68 10.18
C ILE A 200 0.91 -9.70 9.47
N LEU A 201 0.94 -10.97 9.87
CA LEU A 201 0.07 -12.00 9.29
C LEU A 201 -1.35 -11.97 9.88
N ASN A 202 -1.47 -11.67 11.17
CA ASN A 202 -2.73 -11.65 11.91
C ASN A 202 -3.01 -10.24 12.46
N PRO A 203 -3.62 -9.34 11.66
CA PRO A 203 -4.00 -8.03 12.13
C PRO A 203 -5.12 -8.10 13.17
N SER A 204 -5.16 -7.14 14.09
CA SER A 204 -6.25 -6.98 15.06
C SER A 204 -7.57 -6.52 14.43
N SER A 205 -7.49 -5.82 13.28
CA SER A 205 -8.62 -5.32 12.49
C SER A 205 -8.68 -5.97 11.09
N PRO A 206 -8.79 -7.31 10.97
CA PRO A 206 -8.66 -8.02 9.68
C PRO A 206 -9.78 -7.70 8.67
N ASN A 207 -10.90 -7.18 9.15
CA ASN A 207 -12.08 -6.88 8.33
C ASN A 207 -12.14 -5.43 7.84
N GLU A 208 -11.28 -4.56 8.37
CA GLU A 208 -11.22 -3.16 7.94
C GLU A 208 -10.52 -3.05 6.59
N LYS A 209 -11.15 -2.36 5.63
CA LYS A 209 -10.70 -2.32 4.23
C LYS A 209 -9.24 -1.88 4.07
N GLU A 210 -8.78 -0.93 4.89
CA GLU A 210 -7.43 -0.37 4.84
C GLU A 210 -6.34 -1.32 5.38
N TYR A 211 -6.70 -2.25 6.27
CA TYR A 211 -5.80 -3.23 6.89
C TYR A 211 -5.99 -4.66 6.37
N LYS A 212 -6.95 -4.86 5.46
CA LYS A 212 -7.32 -6.18 4.95
C LYS A 212 -6.20 -6.77 4.11
N ILE A 213 -5.63 -7.87 4.60
CA ILE A 213 -4.68 -8.71 3.86
C ILE A 213 -5.42 -9.42 2.71
N LYS A 214 -4.86 -9.37 1.51
CA LYS A 214 -5.43 -9.98 0.31
C LYS A 214 -4.85 -11.38 0.08
N THR A 215 -5.72 -12.38 -0.08
CA THR A 215 -5.28 -13.74 -0.41
C THR A 215 -5.10 -13.91 -1.91
N ILE A 216 -3.90 -14.32 -2.33
CA ILE A 216 -3.56 -14.74 -3.68
C ILE A 216 -3.93 -16.21 -3.82
N LYS A 217 -4.84 -16.51 -4.75
CA LYS A 217 -5.21 -17.88 -5.09
C LYS A 217 -4.27 -18.42 -6.15
N THR A 218 -3.66 -19.57 -5.88
CA THR A 218 -2.74 -20.24 -6.80
C THR A 218 -3.21 -21.67 -7.02
N LYS A 219 -2.71 -22.34 -8.06
CA LYS A 219 -3.06 -23.75 -8.33
C LYS A 219 -2.58 -24.69 -7.21
N SER A 220 -1.49 -24.33 -6.54
CA SER A 220 -0.84 -25.09 -5.46
C SER A 220 -1.29 -24.66 -4.06
N HIS A 221 -2.14 -23.64 -3.94
CA HIS A 221 -2.49 -22.96 -2.68
C HIS A 221 -1.32 -22.29 -1.94
N SER A 222 -0.10 -22.43 -2.46
CA SER A 222 1.12 -21.82 -1.95
C SER A 222 1.87 -21.10 -3.08
N LEU A 223 2.53 -20.00 -2.75
CA LEU A 223 3.47 -19.28 -3.61
C LEU A 223 4.92 -19.70 -3.36
N ILE A 224 5.16 -20.58 -2.38
CA ILE A 224 6.48 -21.13 -2.10
C ILE A 224 6.49 -22.60 -2.50
N THR A 225 7.53 -22.99 -3.21
CA THR A 225 7.85 -24.38 -3.45
C THR A 225 9.23 -24.67 -2.88
N VAL A 226 9.38 -25.80 -2.19
CA VAL A 226 10.69 -26.23 -1.71
C VAL A 226 11.33 -27.09 -2.80
N LYS A 227 12.42 -26.60 -3.40
CA LYS A 227 13.26 -27.39 -4.31
C LYS A 227 14.68 -27.43 -3.76
N ASN A 228 15.26 -28.62 -3.67
CA ASN A 228 16.64 -28.82 -3.21
C ASN A 228 16.93 -28.13 -1.84
N ASN A 229 16.00 -28.23 -0.89
CA ASN A 229 16.05 -27.55 0.41
C ASN A 229 16.14 -26.01 0.36
N LYS A 230 15.75 -25.39 -0.76
CA LYS A 230 15.59 -23.94 -0.90
C LYS A 230 14.14 -23.61 -1.21
N ALA A 231 13.60 -22.62 -0.51
CA ALA A 231 12.31 -22.04 -0.82
C ALA A 231 12.43 -21.20 -2.11
N GLU A 232 11.71 -21.60 -3.16
CA GLU A 232 11.57 -20.87 -4.41
C GLU A 232 10.20 -20.20 -4.45
N PHE A 233 10.18 -18.90 -4.72
CA PHE A 233 8.96 -18.11 -4.86
C PHE A 233 8.42 -18.17 -6.29
N ASP A 234 7.12 -18.44 -6.43
CA ASP A 234 6.42 -18.49 -7.72
C ASP A 234 6.05 -17.07 -8.20
N PHE A 235 7.05 -16.37 -8.75
CA PHE A 235 6.87 -15.04 -9.33
C PHE A 235 5.82 -14.99 -10.44
N LYS A 236 5.63 -16.07 -11.20
CA LYS A 236 4.64 -16.12 -12.29
C LYS A 236 3.23 -16.09 -11.74
N SER A 237 2.93 -16.92 -10.75
CA SER A 237 1.62 -16.93 -10.08
C SER A 237 1.37 -15.62 -9.36
N TYR A 238 2.38 -15.08 -8.66
CA TYR A 238 2.32 -13.76 -8.04
C TYR A 238 1.99 -12.66 -9.07
N TRP A 239 2.75 -12.59 -10.16
CA TRP A 239 2.57 -11.58 -11.20
C TRP A 239 1.18 -11.65 -11.83
N ASN A 240 0.73 -12.86 -12.14
CA ASN A 240 -0.59 -13.08 -12.72
C ASN A 240 -1.71 -12.60 -11.77
N ALA A 241 -1.58 -12.86 -10.47
CA ALA A 241 -2.58 -12.45 -9.48
C ALA A 241 -2.56 -10.95 -9.18
N ILE A 242 -1.40 -10.31 -9.19
CA ILE A 242 -1.23 -8.92 -8.75
C ILE A 242 -1.35 -7.90 -9.89
N TYR A 243 -0.88 -8.24 -11.09
CA TYR A 243 -0.80 -7.31 -12.21
C TYR A 243 -1.77 -7.66 -13.33
N ARG A 244 -1.82 -8.92 -13.75
CA ARG A 244 -2.60 -9.32 -14.94
C ARG A 244 -4.09 -9.51 -14.67
N GLN A 245 -4.45 -10.41 -13.76
CA GLN A 245 -5.85 -10.77 -13.49
C GLN A 245 -6.71 -9.58 -13.02
N PRO A 246 -6.22 -8.66 -12.16
CA PRO A 246 -7.01 -7.49 -11.79
C PRO A 246 -7.40 -6.62 -12.98
N GLN A 247 -6.53 -6.50 -13.99
CA GLN A 247 -6.85 -5.76 -15.22
C GLN A 247 -7.86 -6.53 -16.09
N ILE A 248 -7.69 -7.85 -16.23
CA ILE A 248 -8.67 -8.71 -16.94
C ILE A 248 -10.06 -8.56 -16.30
N SER A 249 -10.17 -8.72 -14.98
CA SER A 249 -11.45 -8.58 -14.27
C SER A 249 -12.05 -7.20 -14.46
N LYS A 250 -11.25 -6.13 -14.29
CA LYS A 250 -11.70 -4.74 -14.47
C LYS A 250 -12.27 -4.50 -15.87
N TYR A 251 -11.56 -4.88 -16.93
CA TYR A 251 -12.03 -4.61 -18.29
C TYR A 251 -13.16 -5.56 -18.72
N SER A 252 -13.23 -6.78 -18.18
CA SER A 252 -14.37 -7.66 -18.36
C SER A 252 -15.64 -7.07 -17.74
N GLU A 253 -15.57 -6.54 -16.51
CA GLU A 253 -16.70 -5.89 -15.84
C GLU A 253 -17.15 -4.61 -16.57
N LEU A 254 -16.20 -3.78 -17.00
CA LEU A 254 -16.49 -2.56 -17.75
C LEU A 254 -17.16 -2.87 -19.11
N LEU A 255 -16.67 -3.89 -19.81
CA LEU A 255 -17.27 -4.35 -21.07
C LEU A 255 -18.71 -4.82 -20.85
N GLN A 256 -18.93 -5.70 -19.87
CA GLN A 256 -20.28 -6.21 -19.58
C GLN A 256 -21.24 -5.08 -19.18
N LYS A 257 -20.78 -4.13 -18.37
CA LYS A 257 -21.58 -2.96 -17.98
C LYS A 257 -21.97 -2.12 -19.20
N SER A 258 -21.04 -1.89 -20.11
CA SER A 258 -21.28 -1.11 -21.32
C SER A 258 -22.27 -1.79 -22.27
N VAL A 259 -22.17 -3.11 -22.45
CA VAL A 259 -23.15 -3.92 -23.21
C VAL A 259 -24.56 -3.79 -22.62
N ASN A 260 -24.69 -3.89 -21.29
CA ASN A 260 -25.99 -3.78 -20.63
C ASN A 260 -26.60 -2.36 -20.74
N LEU A 261 -25.75 -1.33 -20.70
CA LEU A 261 -26.18 0.06 -20.86
C LEU A 261 -26.62 0.35 -22.29
N GLU A 262 -25.89 -0.14 -23.30
CA GLU A 262 -26.28 -0.04 -24.70
C GLU A 262 -27.68 -0.63 -24.91
N ALA A 263 -27.92 -1.87 -24.45
CA ALA A 263 -29.23 -2.52 -24.56
C ALA A 263 -30.34 -1.68 -23.90
N THR A 264 -30.07 -1.14 -22.70
CA THR A 264 -31.03 -0.26 -22.00
C THR A 264 -31.34 1.02 -22.78
N TYR A 265 -30.35 1.59 -23.48
CA TYR A 265 -30.56 2.77 -24.31
C TYR A 265 -31.25 2.42 -25.63
N GLN A 266 -31.01 1.23 -26.18
CA GLN A 266 -31.72 0.72 -27.35
C GLN A 266 -33.21 0.56 -27.05
N ASP A 267 -33.58 -0.05 -25.92
CA ASP A 267 -34.99 -0.20 -25.52
C ASP A 267 -35.69 1.18 -25.43
N LYS A 268 -35.02 2.17 -24.81
CA LYS A 268 -35.55 3.53 -24.68
C LYS A 268 -35.61 4.29 -26.01
N TYR A 269 -34.67 4.03 -26.91
CA TYR A 269 -34.70 4.55 -28.27
C TYR A 269 -35.91 4.00 -29.01
N ASP A 270 -36.17 2.70 -28.92
CA ASP A 270 -37.28 2.02 -29.59
C ASP A 270 -38.64 2.50 -29.06
N GLU A 271 -38.76 2.75 -27.73
CA GLU A 271 -39.95 3.39 -27.14
C GLU A 271 -40.19 4.81 -27.66
N ALA A 272 -39.12 5.62 -27.73
CA ALA A 272 -39.20 6.98 -28.27
C ALA A 272 -39.57 6.96 -29.76
N LYS A 273 -39.00 6.02 -30.53
CA LYS A 273 -39.32 5.80 -31.93
C LYS A 273 -40.77 5.38 -32.12
N ALA A 274 -41.30 4.47 -31.32
CA ALA A 274 -42.70 4.06 -31.39
C ALA A 274 -43.67 5.22 -31.06
N THR A 275 -43.25 6.18 -30.24
CA THR A 275 -44.02 7.40 -29.96
C THR A 275 -44.00 8.33 -31.16
N TYR A 276 -42.82 8.56 -31.74
CA TYR A 276 -42.64 9.39 -32.93
C TYR A 276 -43.39 8.82 -34.15
N ASP A 277 -43.37 7.50 -34.36
CA ASP A 277 -44.06 6.85 -35.47
C ASP A 277 -45.60 7.00 -35.39
N LYS A 278 -46.14 7.28 -34.19
CA LYS A 278 -47.58 7.60 -34.00
C LYS A 278 -47.90 9.08 -34.24
N ASN A 279 -46.93 9.96 -34.10
CA ASN A 279 -47.05 11.39 -34.30
C ASN A 279 -45.70 11.97 -34.75
N ASP A 280 -45.53 12.13 -36.06
CA ASP A 280 -44.30 12.55 -36.72
C ASP A 280 -43.86 14.00 -36.40
N LYS A 281 -44.70 14.75 -35.68
CA LYS A 281 -44.43 16.11 -35.19
C LYS A 281 -44.10 16.16 -33.69
N ASP A 282 -43.94 15.02 -33.03
CA ASP A 282 -43.52 14.97 -31.63
C ASP A 282 -42.01 15.27 -31.49
N GLU A 283 -41.68 16.55 -31.37
CA GLU A 283 -40.31 17.04 -31.17
C GLU A 283 -39.65 16.44 -29.92
N SER A 284 -40.44 16.12 -28.88
CA SER A 284 -39.91 15.51 -27.65
C SER A 284 -39.46 14.06 -27.87
N ALA A 285 -40.18 13.31 -28.69
CA ALA A 285 -39.81 11.96 -29.09
C ALA A 285 -38.56 11.99 -29.97
N GLN A 286 -38.50 12.91 -30.94
CA GLN A 286 -37.33 13.12 -31.79
C GLN A 286 -36.06 13.47 -30.99
N GLN A 287 -36.17 14.39 -30.01
CA GLN A 287 -35.04 14.76 -29.15
C GLN A 287 -34.57 13.59 -28.28
N ARG A 288 -35.51 12.80 -27.74
CA ARG A 288 -35.18 11.58 -26.97
C ARG A 288 -34.45 10.55 -27.84
N MET A 289 -34.91 10.30 -29.06
CA MET A 289 -34.24 9.43 -30.02
C MET A 289 -32.79 9.88 -30.26
N GLY A 290 -32.55 11.16 -30.55
CA GLY A 290 -31.19 11.68 -30.75
C GLY A 290 -30.29 11.50 -29.52
N ASN A 291 -30.82 11.74 -28.32
CA ASN A 291 -30.09 11.54 -27.06
C ASN A 291 -29.73 10.06 -26.86
N TYR A 292 -30.69 9.14 -27.03
CA TYR A 292 -30.41 7.71 -26.86
C TYR A 292 -29.47 7.18 -27.95
N SER A 293 -29.59 7.63 -29.20
CA SER A 293 -28.65 7.30 -30.28
C SER A 293 -27.22 7.69 -29.93
N SER A 294 -26.99 8.91 -29.43
CA SER A 294 -25.66 9.35 -29.01
C SER A 294 -25.09 8.54 -27.83
N LYS A 295 -25.95 8.12 -26.90
CA LYS A 295 -25.54 7.24 -25.79
C LYS A 295 -25.20 5.83 -26.26
N ILE A 296 -25.95 5.28 -27.21
CA ILE A 296 -25.64 4.00 -27.86
C ILE A 296 -24.25 4.06 -28.52
N GLU A 297 -23.98 5.09 -29.33
CA GLU A 297 -22.67 5.28 -29.97
C GLU A 297 -21.52 5.41 -28.96
N THR A 298 -21.77 6.09 -27.83
CA THR A 298 -20.81 6.22 -26.74
C THR A 298 -20.49 4.85 -26.13
N GLU A 299 -21.51 4.05 -25.85
CA GLU A 299 -21.30 2.70 -25.30
C GLU A 299 -20.63 1.76 -26.30
N GLN A 300 -20.96 1.83 -27.60
CA GLN A 300 -20.25 1.05 -28.64
C GLN A 300 -18.75 1.40 -28.71
N THR A 301 -18.42 2.70 -28.60
CA THR A 301 -17.02 3.16 -28.54
C THR A 301 -16.32 2.63 -27.28
N ASN A 302 -17.00 2.65 -26.13
CA ASN A 302 -16.50 2.09 -24.88
C ASN A 302 -16.23 0.59 -25.01
N GLN A 303 -17.15 -0.18 -25.59
CA GLN A 303 -16.99 -1.62 -25.80
C GLN A 303 -15.77 -1.96 -26.66
N ASN A 304 -15.54 -1.22 -27.76
CA ASN A 304 -14.36 -1.38 -28.60
C ASN A 304 -13.06 -1.11 -27.82
N SER A 305 -13.03 -0.04 -27.02
CA SER A 305 -11.88 0.30 -26.18
C SER A 305 -11.62 -0.75 -25.09
N TYR A 306 -12.66 -1.19 -24.37
CA TYR A 306 -12.53 -2.16 -23.29
C TYR A 306 -12.19 -3.55 -23.80
N SER A 307 -12.77 -4.00 -24.92
CA SER A 307 -12.44 -5.29 -25.53
C SER A 307 -11.00 -5.35 -26.03
N ALA A 308 -10.50 -4.27 -26.64
CA ALA A 308 -9.09 -4.17 -27.04
C ALA A 308 -8.15 -4.27 -25.83
N LYS A 309 -8.43 -3.53 -24.76
CA LYS A 309 -7.64 -3.60 -23.52
C LYS A 309 -7.71 -4.98 -22.87
N LEU A 310 -8.90 -5.58 -22.77
CA LEU A 310 -9.10 -6.92 -22.26
C LEU A 310 -8.25 -7.95 -23.02
N LYS A 311 -8.29 -7.90 -24.36
CA LYS A 311 -7.48 -8.77 -25.22
C LYS A 311 -5.98 -8.58 -24.99
N ASN A 312 -5.52 -7.33 -24.83
CA ASN A 312 -4.12 -7.05 -24.54
C ASN A 312 -3.66 -7.68 -23.22
N TYR A 313 -4.44 -7.55 -22.14
CA TYR A 313 -4.09 -8.17 -20.85
C TYR A 313 -4.24 -9.70 -20.86
N GLN A 314 -5.18 -10.24 -21.62
CA GLN A 314 -5.33 -11.69 -21.82
C GLN A 314 -4.13 -12.29 -22.56
N ASN A 315 -3.54 -11.55 -23.51
CA ASN A 315 -2.38 -12.00 -24.26
C ASN A 315 -1.04 -11.60 -23.63
N LEU A 316 -1.06 -10.89 -22.50
CA LEU A 316 0.16 -10.52 -21.81
C LEU A 316 0.79 -11.77 -21.18
N ASP A 317 2.02 -12.05 -21.59
CA ASP A 317 2.81 -13.16 -21.07
C ASP A 317 3.72 -12.70 -19.94
N TYR A 318 4.02 -13.65 -19.05
CA TYR A 318 4.96 -13.44 -17.95
C TYR A 318 6.39 -13.50 -18.47
N ASP A 319 7.20 -12.53 -18.06
CA ASP A 319 8.63 -12.43 -18.38
C ASP A 319 9.44 -12.56 -17.09
N ASP A 320 10.29 -13.59 -17.01
CA ASP A 320 11.16 -13.85 -15.85
C ASP A 320 12.11 -12.67 -15.56
N SER A 321 12.55 -11.95 -16.61
CA SER A 321 13.48 -10.81 -16.47
C SER A 321 12.87 -9.63 -15.70
N ALA A 322 11.53 -9.52 -15.67
CA ALA A 322 10.85 -8.48 -14.90
C ALA A 322 11.02 -8.67 -13.38
N PHE A 323 11.45 -9.85 -12.94
CA PHE A 323 11.73 -10.17 -11.53
C PHE A 323 13.14 -10.74 -11.32
N SER A 324 14.06 -10.60 -12.27
CA SER A 324 15.38 -11.23 -12.16
C SER A 324 16.35 -10.53 -11.20
N ASP A 325 16.10 -9.25 -10.90
CA ASP A 325 16.93 -8.46 -9.98
C ASP A 325 16.26 -8.36 -8.60
N TYR A 326 16.66 -9.27 -7.70
CA TYR A 326 16.21 -9.32 -6.32
C TYR A 326 17.32 -9.75 -5.37
N SER A 327 17.24 -9.30 -4.12
CA SER A 327 18.02 -9.81 -3.01
C SER A 327 17.23 -10.86 -2.23
N THR A 328 17.91 -11.77 -1.53
CA THR A 328 17.30 -12.84 -0.74
C THR A 328 17.57 -12.71 0.76
N LYS A 329 18.06 -11.55 1.19
CA LYS A 329 18.43 -11.29 2.58
C LYS A 329 17.89 -9.94 3.02
N ILE A 330 17.16 -9.97 4.13
CA ILE A 330 16.70 -8.78 4.85
C ILE A 330 17.49 -8.72 6.16
N TYR A 331 18.18 -7.62 6.39
CA TYR A 331 19.17 -7.51 7.47
C TYR A 331 18.52 -7.14 8.79
N SER A 332 18.97 -7.75 9.89
CA SER A 332 18.57 -7.30 11.22
C SER A 332 19.05 -5.87 11.47
N ASN A 333 18.21 -5.07 12.11
CA ASN A 333 18.58 -3.73 12.58
C ASN A 333 18.98 -3.68 14.07
N LYS A 334 18.93 -4.81 14.79
CA LYS A 334 19.31 -4.87 16.21
C LYS A 334 20.76 -5.34 16.35
N LYS A 335 21.57 -4.51 17.01
CA LYS A 335 22.87 -4.90 17.56
C LYS A 335 22.69 -5.78 18.80
#